data_AF-A0A970L522-F1
#
_entry.id   AF-A0A970L522-F1
#
_cell.length_a   1.000
_cell.length_b   1.000
_cell.length_c   1.000
_cell.angle_alpha   90.00
_cell.angle_beta   90.00
_cell.angle_gamma   90.00
#
_symmetry.space_group_name_H-M   'P 1'
#
loop_
_entity.id
_entity.type
_entity.pdbx_description
1 polymer ?
#
loop_
_entity_poly.entity_id
_entity_poly.type
_entity_poly.pdbx_seq_one_letter_code
_entity_poly.pdbx_strand_id
1 'polypeptide(L)'
;MFKKNDLSQAVHNDNGPIFAEAIIMQNAAFIALSVLIAALFTSGCRKDFFLSNEQEVLFQYEYRNDTDGKQLEGFFIDRQGNILSYKNPAEWNHPDSDLTIYSDLLSGNLDKCAISEKNISMTELEKYSRYIFNISLSKVSAPRQTGNDTGSHSYICYRFDEVSNTYTGHLIRMEGDINRGNLNFYSKKIVSWMKDINRDISDNQLQIPDPDTQ
;
A
#
# COMPACT_ATOMS: atom_id res chain seq x y z
N MET A 1 -94.84 -41.95 -9.59
CA MET A 1 -94.96 -40.73 -8.76
C MET A 1 -93.62 -40.54 -8.06
N PHE A 2 -92.96 -39.38 -8.27
CA PHE A 2 -91.69 -38.86 -7.69
C PHE A 2 -90.40 -39.65 -7.95
N LYS A 3 -89.51 -39.23 -8.88
CA LYS A 3 -88.57 -38.08 -8.97
C LYS A 3 -87.15 -38.49 -8.51
N LYS A 4 -86.25 -38.62 -9.50
CA LYS A 4 -84.79 -38.66 -9.36
C LYS A 4 -84.29 -37.38 -8.69
N ASN A 5 -83.32 -37.51 -7.78
CA ASN A 5 -82.45 -36.42 -7.33
C ASN A 5 -81.01 -36.95 -7.29
N ASP A 6 -80.28 -36.78 -8.40
CA ASP A 6 -78.82 -36.79 -8.41
C ASP A 6 -78.35 -35.35 -8.15
N LEU A 7 -77.67 -35.14 -7.03
CA LEU A 7 -76.98 -33.89 -6.70
C LEU A 7 -75.49 -34.06 -7.04
N SER A 8 -75.11 -33.76 -8.28
CA SER A 8 -73.72 -33.42 -8.58
C SER A 8 -73.50 -31.94 -8.25
N GLN A 9 -72.83 -31.64 -7.14
CA GLN A 9 -72.27 -30.30 -6.94
C GLN A 9 -70.94 -30.21 -7.67
N ALA A 10 -70.96 -29.62 -8.87
CA ALA A 10 -69.76 -29.09 -9.51
C ALA A 10 -69.45 -27.74 -8.86
N VAL A 11 -68.45 -27.70 -7.98
CA VAL A 11 -67.84 -26.46 -7.51
C VAL A 11 -66.96 -25.96 -8.66
N HIS A 12 -67.51 -25.06 -9.48
CA HIS A 12 -66.76 -24.33 -10.48
C HIS A 12 -65.87 -23.31 -9.74
N ASN A 13 -64.59 -23.64 -9.57
CA ASN A 13 -63.61 -22.76 -8.96
C ASN A 13 -63.15 -21.77 -10.03
N ASP A 14 -63.82 -20.63 -10.11
CA ASP A 14 -63.59 -19.59 -11.11
C ASP A 14 -62.45 -18.65 -10.66
N ASN A 15 -61.25 -19.20 -10.48
CA ASN A 15 -60.03 -18.42 -10.31
C ASN A 15 -59.49 -18.09 -11.72
N GLY A 16 -60.05 -17.04 -12.31
CA GLY A 16 -59.75 -16.61 -13.67
C GLY A 16 -58.28 -16.22 -13.94
N PRO A 17 -57.93 -16.01 -15.23
CA PRO A 17 -56.55 -15.82 -15.73
C PRO A 17 -55.80 -14.61 -15.15
N ILE A 18 -56.52 -13.67 -14.52
CA ILE A 18 -55.97 -12.42 -13.96
C ILE A 18 -55.02 -12.70 -12.78
N PHE A 19 -55.30 -13.70 -11.95
CA PHE A 19 -54.42 -14.06 -10.82
C PHE A 19 -53.12 -14.74 -11.30
N ALA A 20 -53.16 -15.47 -12.41
CA ALA A 20 -51.97 -16.10 -12.98
C ALA A 20 -51.02 -15.06 -13.57
N GLU A 21 -51.53 -14.05 -14.28
CA GLU A 21 -50.72 -12.98 -14.88
C GLU A 21 -50.02 -12.12 -13.82
N ALA A 22 -50.69 -11.80 -12.71
CA ALA A 22 -50.10 -11.03 -11.61
C ALA A 22 -48.95 -11.78 -10.91
N ILE A 23 -49.09 -13.10 -10.70
CA ILE A 23 -48.04 -13.94 -10.10
C ILE A 23 -46.83 -14.05 -11.06
N ILE A 24 -47.09 -14.19 -12.37
CA ILE A 24 -46.04 -14.24 -13.39
C ILE A 24 -45.28 -12.90 -13.45
N MET A 25 -45.97 -11.76 -13.41
CA MET A 25 -45.35 -10.43 -13.39
C MET A 25 -44.53 -10.18 -12.12
N GLN A 26 -45.02 -10.60 -10.96
CA GLN A 26 -44.29 -10.46 -9.69
C GLN A 26 -43.01 -11.30 -9.69
N ASN A 27 -43.08 -12.53 -10.19
CA ASN A 27 -41.91 -13.41 -10.32
C ASN A 27 -40.89 -12.87 -11.34
N ALA A 28 -41.36 -12.30 -12.46
CA ALA A 28 -40.49 -11.66 -13.44
C ALA A 28 -39.75 -10.44 -12.86
N ALA A 29 -40.41 -9.64 -12.02
CA ALA A 29 -39.79 -8.52 -11.34
C ALA A 29 -38.71 -8.96 -10.32
N PHE A 30 -38.96 -10.03 -9.56
CA PHE A 30 -37.97 -10.60 -8.64
C PHE A 30 -36.76 -11.20 -9.36
N ILE A 31 -36.97 -11.88 -10.49
CA ILE A 31 -35.89 -12.41 -11.34
C ILE A 31 -35.08 -11.25 -11.94
N ALA A 32 -35.72 -10.20 -12.45
CA ALA A 32 -35.03 -9.04 -12.99
C ALA A 32 -34.18 -8.32 -11.92
N LEU A 33 -34.71 -8.17 -10.70
CA LEU A 33 -34.01 -7.55 -9.59
C LEU A 33 -32.81 -8.38 -9.12
N SER A 34 -32.94 -9.71 -9.07
CA SER A 34 -31.84 -10.59 -8.68
C SER A 34 -30.73 -10.66 -9.75
N VAL A 35 -31.09 -10.58 -11.03
CA VAL A 35 -30.11 -10.44 -12.14
C VAL A 35 -29.38 -9.08 -12.05
N LEU A 36 -30.08 -7.99 -11.74
CA LEU A 36 -29.47 -6.67 -11.56
C LEU A 36 -28.50 -6.63 -10.37
N ILE A 37 -28.87 -7.23 -9.25
CA ILE A 37 -28.01 -7.34 -8.06
C ILE A 37 -26.78 -8.20 -8.36
N ALA A 38 -26.94 -9.34 -9.06
CA ALA A 38 -25.82 -10.19 -9.48
C ALA A 38 -24.86 -9.46 -10.43
N ALA A 39 -25.38 -8.64 -11.35
CA ALA A 39 -24.56 -7.83 -12.27
C ALA A 39 -23.68 -6.82 -11.52
N LEU A 40 -24.18 -6.21 -10.43
CA LEU A 40 -23.42 -5.26 -9.60
C LEU A 40 -22.24 -5.92 -8.87
N PHE A 41 -22.28 -7.23 -8.60
CA PHE A 41 -21.16 -7.94 -7.96
C PHE A 41 -20.01 -8.31 -8.92
N THR A 42 -20.20 -8.19 -10.23
CA THR A 42 -19.18 -8.61 -11.22
C THR A 42 -18.25 -7.49 -11.70
N SER A 43 -18.51 -6.24 -11.31
CA SER A 43 -17.73 -5.06 -11.77
C SER A 43 -16.58 -4.70 -10.84
N GLY A 44 -15.91 -5.69 -10.26
CA GLY A 44 -14.69 -5.50 -9.46
C GLY A 44 -13.45 -5.67 -10.33
N CYS A 45 -13.21 -4.80 -11.31
CA CYS A 45 -11.95 -4.80 -12.04
C CYS A 45 -10.83 -4.37 -11.07
N ARG A 46 -10.15 -5.33 -10.45
CA ARG A 46 -8.89 -5.06 -9.76
C ARG A 46 -7.87 -4.78 -10.86
N LYS A 47 -7.44 -3.52 -10.99
CA LYS A 47 -6.18 -3.24 -11.70
C LYS A 47 -5.09 -3.92 -10.90
N ASP A 48 -4.62 -5.05 -11.38
CA ASP A 48 -3.42 -5.67 -10.85
C ASP A 48 -2.29 -4.67 -11.08
N PHE A 49 -1.79 -4.12 -9.97
CA PHE A 49 -0.67 -3.21 -9.99
C PHE A 49 0.60 -4.06 -10.05
N PHE A 50 1.28 -3.99 -11.19
CA PHE A 50 2.56 -4.63 -11.39
C PHE A 50 3.66 -3.58 -11.19
N LEU A 51 4.59 -3.87 -10.30
CA LEU A 51 5.83 -3.12 -10.21
C LEU A 51 6.69 -3.45 -11.44
N SER A 52 7.25 -2.42 -12.07
CA SER A 52 8.22 -2.59 -13.16
C SER A 52 9.30 -3.58 -12.75
N ASN A 53 9.67 -4.49 -13.66
CA ASN A 53 10.75 -5.44 -13.42
C ASN A 53 12.12 -4.76 -13.23
N GLU A 54 12.24 -3.52 -13.69
CA GLU A 54 13.42 -2.67 -13.56
C GLU A 54 13.41 -1.85 -12.25
N GLN A 55 12.29 -1.86 -11.51
CA GLN A 55 12.23 -1.23 -10.20
C GLN A 55 13.06 -2.03 -9.19
N GLU A 56 14.21 -1.48 -8.82
CA GLU A 56 15.12 -2.02 -7.82
C GLU A 56 14.70 -1.62 -6.41
N VAL A 57 14.46 -0.33 -6.16
CA VAL A 57 14.13 0.18 -4.81
C VAL A 57 12.62 0.26 -4.59
N LEU A 58 12.15 -0.22 -3.44
CA LEU A 58 10.74 -0.19 -3.05
C LEU A 58 10.46 0.83 -1.94
N PHE A 59 11.29 0.86 -0.90
CA PHE A 59 11.11 1.71 0.27
C PHE A 59 12.42 2.34 0.72
N GLN A 60 12.33 3.47 1.41
CA GLN A 60 13.45 4.12 2.08
C GLN A 60 13.02 4.66 3.44
N TYR A 61 13.88 4.41 4.43
CA TYR A 61 13.93 5.18 5.66
C TYR A 61 15.14 6.12 5.61
N GLU A 62 14.94 7.37 6.00
CA GLU A 62 16.00 8.39 6.09
C GLU A 62 15.83 9.15 7.41
N TYR A 63 16.91 9.27 8.18
CA TYR A 63 17.06 10.27 9.22
C TYR A 63 18.00 11.36 8.73
N ARG A 64 17.59 12.62 8.91
CA ARG A 64 18.39 13.80 8.60
C ARG A 64 18.37 14.79 9.74
N ASN A 65 19.54 15.28 10.13
CA ASN A 65 19.67 16.43 11.03
C ASN A 65 20.77 17.36 10.52
N ASP A 66 20.43 18.63 10.33
CA ASP A 66 21.35 19.64 9.80
C ASP A 66 21.88 20.59 10.90
N THR A 67 21.41 20.47 12.15
CA THR A 67 21.68 21.48 13.20
C THR A 67 22.97 21.23 13.98
N ASP A 68 23.48 19.99 14.11
CA ASP A 68 24.70 19.69 14.88
C ASP A 68 25.52 18.54 14.27
N GLY A 69 26.33 18.89 13.27
CA GLY A 69 26.99 17.93 12.39
C GLY A 69 25.97 17.31 11.43
N LYS A 70 26.16 17.45 10.12
CA LYS A 70 25.22 16.91 9.13
C LYS A 70 25.08 15.40 9.32
N GLN A 71 23.95 14.97 9.83
CA GLN A 71 23.60 13.57 10.00
C GLN A 71 22.70 13.17 8.84
N LEU A 72 23.11 12.13 8.12
CA LEU A 72 22.32 11.51 7.07
C LEU A 72 22.52 10.00 7.17
N GLU A 73 21.53 9.30 7.66
CA GLU A 73 21.58 7.85 7.79
C GLU A 73 20.23 7.22 7.50
N GLY A 74 20.23 5.95 7.17
CA GLY A 74 18.99 5.25 6.86
C GLY A 74 19.25 3.97 6.11
N PHE A 75 18.21 3.49 5.42
CA PHE A 75 18.31 2.30 4.58
C PHE A 75 17.30 2.32 3.44
N PHE A 76 17.64 1.63 2.36
CA PHE A 76 16.70 1.23 1.32
C PHE A 76 16.27 -0.22 1.51
N ILE A 77 15.07 -0.54 1.03
CA ILE A 77 14.61 -1.91 0.84
C ILE A 77 14.45 -2.12 -0.66
N ASP A 78 15.19 -3.07 -1.22
CA ASP A 78 15.12 -3.42 -2.64
C ASP A 78 14.04 -4.47 -2.95
N ARG A 79 13.87 -4.78 -4.23
CA ARG A 79 12.89 -5.74 -4.75
C ARG A 79 13.23 -7.20 -4.39
N GLN A 80 14.46 -7.47 -4.01
CA GLN A 80 14.95 -8.77 -3.56
C GLN A 80 14.84 -8.93 -2.03
N GLY A 81 14.38 -7.88 -1.33
CA GLY A 81 14.22 -7.87 0.11
C GLY A 81 15.50 -7.55 0.88
N ASN A 82 16.57 -7.15 0.19
CA ASN A 82 17.80 -6.71 0.87
C ASN A 82 17.56 -5.35 1.53
N ILE A 83 18.23 -5.16 2.66
CA ILE A 83 18.25 -3.89 3.37
C ILE A 83 19.62 -3.25 3.12
N LEU A 84 19.64 -2.12 2.42
CA LEU A 84 20.84 -1.41 2.01
C LEU A 84 21.01 -0.17 2.90
N SER A 85 21.85 -0.26 3.92
CA SER A 85 22.01 0.78 4.94
C SER A 85 23.14 1.76 4.60
N TYR A 86 22.98 3.02 4.96
CA TYR A 86 23.99 4.07 4.80
C TYR A 86 24.09 4.93 6.05
N LYS A 87 25.29 5.47 6.32
CA LYS A 87 25.55 6.37 7.43
C LYS A 87 26.58 7.41 7.04
N ASN A 88 26.19 8.68 7.06
CA ASN A 88 26.98 9.86 6.73
C ASN A 88 27.86 9.68 5.48
N PRO A 89 27.27 9.32 4.31
CA PRO A 89 28.03 9.20 3.08
C PRO A 89 28.64 10.54 2.68
N ALA A 90 29.88 10.53 2.17
CA ALA A 90 30.61 11.76 1.81
C ALA A 90 29.93 12.56 0.69
N GLU A 91 29.33 11.87 -0.27
CA GLU A 91 28.56 12.45 -1.38
C GLU A 91 27.21 11.76 -1.49
N TRP A 92 26.13 12.53 -1.58
CA TRP A 92 24.77 12.00 -1.66
C TRP A 92 23.94 12.75 -2.69
N ASN A 93 23.33 12.00 -3.60
CA ASN A 93 22.40 12.54 -4.58
C ASN A 93 21.02 12.69 -3.93
N HIS A 94 20.57 13.92 -3.74
CA HIS A 94 19.25 14.19 -3.20
C HIS A 94 18.19 14.21 -4.29
N PRO A 95 16.97 13.72 -4.01
CA PRO A 95 15.84 13.93 -4.92
C PRO A 95 15.47 15.42 -4.97
N ASP A 96 14.70 15.78 -5.99
CA ASP A 96 14.14 17.12 -6.12
C ASP A 96 13.01 17.40 -5.09
N SER A 97 12.37 18.57 -5.21
CA SER A 97 11.28 18.98 -4.31
C SER A 97 10.06 18.08 -4.36
N ASP A 98 9.87 17.34 -5.46
CA ASP A 98 8.77 16.40 -5.65
C ASP A 98 9.17 14.97 -5.28
N LEU A 99 10.33 14.80 -4.64
CA LEU A 99 10.94 13.51 -4.28
C LEU A 99 11.30 12.65 -5.51
N THR A 100 11.57 13.26 -6.66
CA THR A 100 12.00 12.56 -7.86
C THR A 100 13.51 12.52 -7.98
N ILE A 101 14.06 11.37 -8.39
CA ILE A 101 15.50 11.16 -8.63
C ILE A 101 15.70 10.29 -9.87
N TYR A 102 16.70 10.60 -10.69
CA TYR A 102 17.07 9.76 -11.83
C TYR A 102 17.70 8.44 -11.36
N SER A 103 17.46 7.38 -12.13
CA SER A 103 17.89 6.02 -11.79
C SER A 103 19.42 5.90 -11.60
N ASP A 104 20.20 6.57 -12.44
CA ASP A 104 21.67 6.61 -12.36
C ASP A 104 22.17 7.33 -11.09
N LEU A 105 21.54 8.44 -10.72
CA LEU A 105 21.85 9.15 -9.47
C LEU A 105 21.49 8.33 -8.24
N LEU A 106 20.34 7.64 -8.26
CA LEU A 106 19.95 6.73 -7.18
C LEU A 106 20.93 5.56 -7.07
N SER A 107 21.31 4.95 -8.21
CA SER A 107 22.31 3.88 -8.26
C SER A 107 23.63 4.33 -7.62
N GLY A 108 24.09 5.55 -7.90
CA GLY A 108 25.27 6.12 -7.23
C GLY A 108 25.12 6.36 -5.71
N ASN A 109 23.90 6.35 -5.16
CA ASN A 109 23.67 6.28 -3.71
C ASN A 109 23.69 4.85 -3.20
N LEU A 110 23.11 3.90 -3.96
CA LEU A 110 23.09 2.47 -3.61
C LEU A 110 24.50 1.89 -3.53
N ASP A 111 25.42 2.32 -4.40
CA ASP A 111 26.84 1.95 -4.37
C ASP A 111 27.56 2.34 -3.05
N LYS A 112 26.99 3.29 -2.30
CA LYS A 112 27.51 3.74 -1.00
C LYS A 112 26.87 3.04 0.19
N CYS A 113 25.94 2.12 -0.06
CA CYS A 113 25.23 1.38 0.97
C CYS A 113 25.94 0.07 1.32
N ALA A 114 25.85 -0.33 2.58
CA ALA A 114 26.22 -1.66 3.05
C ALA A 114 24.98 -2.56 3.10
N ILE A 115 25.09 -3.78 2.59
CA ILE A 115 24.04 -4.78 2.67
C ILE A 115 23.96 -5.31 4.11
N SER A 116 22.77 -5.25 4.72
CA SER A 116 22.50 -5.85 6.02
C SER A 116 22.47 -7.37 5.93
N GLU A 117 22.89 -8.06 7.00
CA GLU A 117 22.72 -9.52 7.14
C GLU A 117 21.24 -9.93 7.24
N LYS A 118 20.37 -8.99 7.63
CA LYS A 118 18.92 -9.22 7.64
C LYS A 118 18.36 -9.03 6.24
N ASN A 119 17.50 -9.95 5.85
CA ASN A 119 16.74 -9.91 4.61
C ASN A 119 15.25 -10.08 4.91
N ILE A 120 14.43 -9.39 4.14
CA ILE A 120 12.98 -9.42 4.27
C ILE A 120 12.45 -10.56 3.41
N SER A 121 11.66 -11.45 4.02
CA SER A 121 11.05 -12.55 3.27
C SER A 121 10.21 -12.03 2.10
N MET A 122 10.28 -12.70 0.94
CA MET A 122 9.51 -12.28 -0.24
C MET A 122 8.01 -12.16 0.01
N THR A 123 7.44 -13.07 0.81
CA THR A 123 6.02 -13.00 1.21
C THR A 123 5.68 -11.70 1.94
N GLU A 124 6.57 -11.26 2.83
CA GLU A 124 6.41 -10.02 3.57
C GLU A 124 6.62 -8.79 2.68
N LEU A 125 7.65 -8.82 1.84
CA LEU A 125 7.93 -7.76 0.87
C LEU A 125 6.78 -7.56 -0.12
N GLU A 126 6.23 -8.65 -0.66
CA GLU A 126 5.05 -8.64 -1.53
C GLU A 126 3.82 -8.06 -0.82
N LYS A 127 3.62 -8.40 0.45
CA LYS A 127 2.50 -7.89 1.24
C LYS A 127 2.54 -6.37 1.35
N TYR A 128 3.70 -5.78 1.63
CA TYR A 128 3.83 -4.33 1.81
C TYR A 128 3.95 -3.57 0.48
N SER A 129 4.64 -4.13 -0.51
CA SER A 129 4.80 -3.52 -1.84
C SER A 129 3.47 -3.32 -2.58
N ARG A 130 2.48 -4.18 -2.37
CA ARG A 130 1.10 -4.01 -2.88
C ARG A 130 0.42 -2.70 -2.43
N TYR A 131 0.90 -2.07 -1.37
CA TYR A 131 0.34 -0.81 -0.87
C TYR A 131 0.95 0.43 -1.52
N ILE A 132 2.09 0.31 -2.22
CA ILE A 132 2.82 1.43 -2.83
C ILE A 132 1.90 2.24 -3.75
N PHE A 133 1.15 1.56 -4.63
CA PHE A 133 0.22 2.22 -5.54
C PHE A 133 -0.83 3.06 -4.79
N ASN A 134 -1.48 2.48 -3.79
CA ASN A 134 -2.52 3.18 -3.02
C ASN A 134 -1.96 4.37 -2.22
N ILE A 135 -0.72 4.26 -1.73
CA ILE A 135 -0.03 5.35 -1.05
C ILE A 135 0.33 6.45 -2.05
N SER A 136 0.81 6.10 -3.25
CA SER A 136 1.21 7.05 -4.28
C SER A 136 0.08 7.97 -4.77
N LEU A 137 -1.17 7.49 -4.70
CA LEU A 137 -2.36 8.24 -5.10
C LEU A 137 -2.97 9.08 -3.97
N SER A 138 -2.49 8.92 -2.75
CA SER A 138 -3.11 9.52 -1.57
C SER A 138 -2.44 10.83 -1.18
N LYS A 139 -3.22 11.73 -0.59
CA LYS A 139 -2.75 13.03 -0.12
C LYS A 139 -1.91 12.88 1.14
N VAL A 140 -0.97 13.81 1.32
CA VAL A 140 -0.23 14.00 2.57
C VAL A 140 -0.90 15.11 3.38
N SER A 141 -0.97 14.93 4.70
CA SER A 141 -1.49 15.95 5.61
C SER A 141 -0.67 17.24 5.55
N ALA A 142 -1.27 18.37 5.91
CA ALA A 142 -0.51 19.60 6.12
C ALA A 142 0.63 19.40 7.15
N PRO A 143 1.80 20.03 6.95
CA PRO A 143 2.91 19.96 7.89
C PRO A 143 2.52 20.58 9.24
N ARG A 144 2.96 19.95 10.33
CA ARG A 144 2.83 20.46 11.68
C ARG A 144 4.20 20.57 12.31
N GLN A 145 4.59 21.76 12.72
CA GLN A 145 5.82 21.98 13.49
C GLN A 145 5.63 21.36 14.88
N THR A 146 6.58 20.51 15.30
CA THR A 146 6.47 19.74 16.55
C THR A 146 7.73 19.74 17.39
N GLY A 147 8.88 20.05 16.82
CA GLY A 147 10.15 20.14 17.52
C GLY A 147 11.05 21.22 16.92
N ASN A 148 12.11 21.55 17.65
CA ASN A 148 13.25 22.29 17.13
C ASN A 148 14.48 21.39 17.29
N ASP A 149 15.31 21.34 16.24
CA ASP A 149 16.65 20.77 16.25
C ASP A 149 16.71 19.26 16.56
N THR A 150 15.60 18.54 16.36
CA THR A 150 15.53 17.07 16.52
C THR A 150 15.91 16.32 15.24
N GLY A 151 15.91 17.02 14.11
CA GLY A 151 16.03 16.41 12.80
C GLY A 151 14.70 15.87 12.30
N SER A 152 14.75 15.03 11.27
CA SER A 152 13.56 14.46 10.62
C SER A 152 13.78 13.02 10.20
N HIS A 153 12.86 12.15 10.60
CA HIS A 153 12.72 10.78 10.14
C HIS A 153 11.69 10.73 9.01
N SER A 154 12.11 10.31 7.82
CA SER A 154 11.26 10.17 6.64
C SER A 154 11.09 8.70 6.25
N TYR A 155 9.86 8.32 5.95
CA TYR A 155 9.48 7.01 5.44
C TYR A 155 8.88 7.21 4.06
N ILE A 156 9.50 6.62 3.04
CA ILE A 156 9.20 6.87 1.62
C ILE A 156 9.00 5.52 0.94
N CYS A 157 8.04 5.45 0.01
CA CYS A 157 7.99 4.39 -0.99
C CYS A 157 8.22 4.94 -2.39
N TYR A 158 8.69 4.12 -3.30
CA TYR A 158 9.06 4.55 -4.64
C TYR A 158 8.22 3.91 -5.73
N ARG A 159 8.05 4.66 -6.83
CA ARG A 159 7.59 4.14 -8.11
C ARG A 159 8.63 4.48 -9.18
N PHE A 160 9.05 3.47 -9.92
CA PHE A 160 9.91 3.64 -11.07
C PHE A 160 9.08 3.91 -12.34
N ASP A 161 9.51 4.88 -13.13
CA ASP A 161 9.01 5.16 -14.47
C ASP A 161 10.10 4.81 -15.49
N GLU A 162 9.86 3.76 -16.26
CA GLU A 162 10.79 3.25 -17.30
C GLU A 162 10.98 4.26 -18.45
N VAL A 163 9.98 5.11 -18.72
CA VAL A 163 10.03 6.05 -19.85
C VAL A 163 10.97 7.21 -19.55
N SER A 164 10.88 7.77 -18.35
CA SER A 164 11.76 8.85 -17.90
C SER A 164 13.03 8.35 -17.20
N ASN A 165 13.12 7.05 -16.89
CA ASN A 165 14.19 6.44 -16.10
C ASN A 165 14.36 7.14 -14.73
N THR A 166 13.24 7.37 -14.05
CA THR A 166 13.21 8.10 -12.76
C THR A 166 12.44 7.34 -11.70
N TYR A 167 12.88 7.48 -10.47
CA TYR A 167 12.14 7.09 -9.27
C TYR A 167 11.39 8.30 -8.73
N THR A 168 10.07 8.18 -8.59
CA THR A 168 9.25 9.14 -7.85
C THR A 168 8.98 8.62 -6.45
N GLY A 169 9.48 9.34 -5.45
CA GLY A 169 9.24 9.07 -4.04
C GLY A 169 7.86 9.55 -3.60
N HIS A 170 7.21 8.76 -2.77
CA HIS A 170 5.94 9.11 -2.14
C HIS A 170 6.10 9.04 -0.63
N LEU A 171 5.97 10.19 0.03
CA LEU A 171 6.09 10.26 1.46
C LEU A 171 4.97 9.47 2.13
N ILE A 172 5.34 8.51 2.96
CA ILE A 172 4.45 7.73 3.82
C ILE A 172 4.26 8.49 5.15
N ARG A 173 5.38 8.95 5.74
CA ARG A 173 5.40 9.63 7.04
C ARG A 173 6.69 10.43 7.19
N MET A 174 6.59 11.57 7.87
CA MET A 174 7.71 12.37 8.36
C MET A 174 7.48 12.67 9.84
N GLU A 175 8.51 12.50 10.67
CA GLU A 175 8.48 12.72 12.12
C GLU A 175 9.72 13.48 12.60
N GLY A 176 9.59 14.37 13.59
CA GLY A 176 10.69 15.14 14.17
C GLY A 176 10.33 16.62 14.27
N ASP A 177 11.14 17.47 13.65
CA ASP A 177 10.88 18.92 13.60
C ASP A 177 9.54 19.20 12.89
N ILE A 178 9.30 18.50 11.78
CA ILE A 178 8.05 18.55 11.03
C ILE A 178 7.36 17.19 11.06
N ASN A 179 6.11 17.18 11.51
CA ASN A 179 5.24 16.02 11.45
C ASN A 179 4.24 16.15 10.29
N ARG A 180 4.24 15.17 9.37
CA ARG A 180 3.20 14.99 8.35
C ARG A 180 3.15 13.55 7.89
N GLY A 181 2.08 13.14 7.21
CA GLY A 181 1.99 11.77 6.71
C GLY A 181 0.88 11.57 5.70
N ASN A 182 0.99 10.45 5.01
CA ASN A 182 0.05 10.05 4.00
C ASN A 182 -1.28 9.59 4.64
N LEU A 183 -2.39 10.13 4.14
CA LEU A 183 -3.74 9.86 4.66
C LEU A 183 -4.27 8.47 4.31
N ASN A 184 -3.51 7.68 3.55
CA ASN A 184 -3.87 6.31 3.23
C ASN A 184 -3.91 5.43 4.49
N PHE A 185 -4.90 4.55 4.58
CA PHE A 185 -5.07 3.62 5.69
C PHE A 185 -3.86 2.70 5.91
N TYR A 186 -3.14 2.32 4.85
CA TYR A 186 -2.00 1.41 4.91
C TYR A 186 -0.70 2.07 5.42
N SER A 187 -0.61 3.40 5.39
CA SER A 187 0.61 4.14 5.76
C SER A 187 1.11 3.76 7.15
N LYS A 188 0.21 3.68 8.15
CA LYS A 188 0.58 3.32 9.52
C LYS A 188 1.20 1.93 9.64
N LYS A 189 0.72 0.97 8.85
CA LYS A 189 1.22 -0.41 8.86
C LYS A 189 2.64 -0.48 8.28
N ILE A 190 2.91 0.24 7.19
CA ILE A 190 4.25 0.30 6.59
C ILE A 190 5.22 1.02 7.50
N VAL A 191 4.82 2.14 8.12
CA VAL A 191 5.69 2.86 9.06
C VAL A 191 6.07 1.99 10.25
N SER A 192 5.11 1.28 10.85
CA SER A 192 5.40 0.35 11.95
C SER A 192 6.42 -0.71 11.52
N TRP A 193 6.19 -1.32 10.36
CA TRP A 193 7.08 -2.34 9.80
C TRP A 193 8.50 -1.83 9.54
N MET A 194 8.65 -0.65 8.94
CA MET A 194 9.96 -0.04 8.71
C MET A 194 10.65 0.35 10.02
N LYS A 195 9.90 0.76 11.05
CA LYS A 195 10.45 1.01 12.40
C LYS A 195 10.96 -0.28 13.05
N ASP A 196 10.24 -1.38 12.88
CA ASP A 196 10.68 -2.69 13.35
C ASP A 196 11.99 -3.10 12.68
N ILE A 197 12.09 -2.95 11.36
CA ILE A 197 13.33 -3.16 10.61
C ILE A 197 14.47 -2.26 11.13
N ASN A 198 14.20 -0.97 11.36
CA ASN A 198 15.23 -0.03 11.83
C ASN A 198 15.80 -0.40 13.21
N ARG A 199 14.93 -0.84 14.12
CA ARG A 199 15.34 -1.35 15.44
C ARG A 199 16.20 -2.60 15.27
N ASP A 200 15.73 -3.51 14.44
CA ASP A 200 16.35 -4.79 14.16
C ASP A 200 17.76 -4.68 13.55
N ILE A 201 18.04 -3.66 12.74
CA ILE A 201 19.39 -3.40 12.20
C ILE A 201 20.27 -2.64 13.19
N SER A 202 19.70 -1.75 14.00
CA SER A 202 20.44 -0.99 15.02
C SER A 202 20.98 -1.91 16.12
N ASP A 203 20.18 -2.87 16.56
CA ASP A 203 20.57 -3.81 17.62
C ASP A 203 21.72 -4.74 17.19
N ASN A 204 21.81 -5.07 15.90
CA ASN A 204 22.89 -5.89 15.35
C ASN A 204 24.22 -5.13 15.24
N GLN A 205 24.18 -3.81 15.03
CA GLN A 205 25.41 -2.99 15.01
C GLN A 205 26.04 -2.81 16.41
N LEU A 206 25.30 -3.08 17.48
CA LEU A 206 25.79 -3.03 18.87
C LEU A 206 26.47 -4.34 19.33
N GLN A 207 26.52 -5.37 18.48
CA GLN A 207 27.11 -6.68 18.81
C GLN A 207 28.49 -6.91 18.18
N ILE A 208 29.04 -5.94 17.44
CA ILE A 208 30.42 -6.00 16.94
C ILE A 208 31.35 -5.52 18.08
N PRO A 209 32.21 -6.38 18.64
CA PRO A 209 33.16 -5.94 19.67
C PRO A 209 34.12 -4.91 19.07
N ASP A 210 34.38 -3.86 19.83
CA ASP A 210 35.36 -2.83 19.51
C ASP A 210 36.73 -3.50 19.23
N PRO A 211 37.33 -3.32 18.04
CA PRO A 211 38.64 -3.91 17.72
C PRO A 211 39.77 -3.40 18.62
N ASP A 212 39.55 -2.33 19.39
CA ASP A 212 40.53 -1.80 20.35
C ASP A 212 40.43 -2.44 21.75
N THR A 213 39.65 -3.51 21.91
CA THR A 213 39.64 -4.34 23.14
C THR A 213 40.34 -5.68 22.94
N GLN A 214 41.61 -5.66 22.51
CA GLN A 214 42.57 -6.76 22.73
C GLN A 214 43.97 -6.23 23.04
#